data_AF-A0AAW8CKV5-F1
#
_entry.id   AF-A0AAW8CKV5-F1
#
_cell.length_a   1.000
_cell.length_b   1.000
_cell.length_c   1.000
_cell.angle_alpha   90.00
_cell.angle_beta   90.00
_cell.angle_gamma   90.00
#
_symmetry.space_group_name_H-M   'P 1'
#
loop_
_entity.id
_entity.type
_entity.pdbx_description
1 polymer ?
#
loop_
_entity_poly.entity_id
_entity_poly.type
_entity_poly.pdbx_seq_one_letter_code
_entity_poly.pdbx_strand_id
1 'polypeptide(L)'
;MAYATITDLINRLGNKAVVELTNPNMRADAINDLVADAALADGQALVDSYIGQRVTLPIETVPHFVKTLSLDLAIYYLQTKVGNSNSKESAAQKLYDDAIKHLERFAKGETSLGLNIIKQEN
;
A
#
# COMPACT_ATOMS: atom_id res chain seq x y z
N MET A 1 -0.23 12.73 6.54
CA MET A 1 0.66 12.85 5.35
C MET A 1 0.58 11.54 4.58
N ALA A 2 0.65 11.56 3.25
CA ALA A 2 0.63 10.35 2.43
C ALA A 2 1.92 9.52 2.65
N TYR A 3 1.82 8.25 3.03
CA TYR A 3 2.97 7.36 3.23
C TYR A 3 3.66 6.99 1.91
N ALA A 4 2.90 6.92 0.82
CA ALA A 4 3.36 6.63 -0.53
C ALA A 4 2.85 7.70 -1.52
N THR A 5 3.52 7.82 -2.67
CA THR A 5 3.21 8.82 -3.71
C THR A 5 2.98 8.16 -5.06
N ILE A 6 2.40 8.91 -6.01
CA ILE A 6 2.19 8.45 -7.39
C ILE A 6 3.51 8.05 -8.04
N THR A 7 4.61 8.76 -7.77
CA THR A 7 5.94 8.37 -8.26
C THR A 7 6.38 6.99 -7.77
N ASP A 8 5.99 6.61 -6.55
CA ASP A 8 6.27 5.29 -6.00
C ASP A 8 5.46 4.19 -6.72
N LEU A 9 4.20 4.47 -7.07
CA LEU A 9 3.39 3.61 -7.94
C LEU A 9 4.03 3.44 -9.32
N ILE A 10 4.51 4.54 -9.92
CA ILE A 10 5.19 4.51 -11.22
C ILE A 10 6.48 3.69 -11.15
N ASN A 11 7.27 3.84 -10.08
CA ASN A 11 8.50 3.05 -9.89
C ASN A 11 8.20 1.55 -9.70
N ARG A 12 7.06 1.20 -9.09
CA ARG A 12 6.69 -0.18 -8.78
C ARG A 12 6.03 -0.91 -9.95
N LEU A 13 5.12 -0.26 -10.66
CA LEU A 13 4.31 -0.86 -11.73
C LEU A 13 4.72 -0.43 -13.14
N GLY A 14 5.41 0.71 -13.26
CA GLY A 14 5.69 1.40 -14.52
C GLY A 14 4.57 2.39 -14.90
N ASN A 15 4.96 3.47 -15.57
CA ASN A 15 4.05 4.57 -15.94
C ASN A 15 2.81 4.08 -16.69
N LYS A 16 3.00 3.25 -17.71
CA LYS A 16 1.90 2.72 -18.55
C LYS A 16 0.87 1.93 -17.75
N ALA A 17 1.33 1.08 -16.83
CA ALA A 17 0.43 0.29 -15.99
C ALA A 17 -0.37 1.17 -15.02
N VAL A 18 0.24 2.23 -14.47
CA VAL A 18 -0.46 3.18 -13.60
C VAL A 18 -1.52 3.96 -14.39
N VAL A 19 -1.23 4.37 -15.62
CA VAL A 19 -2.24 4.99 -16.51
C VAL A 19 -3.41 4.05 -16.74
N GLU A 20 -3.15 2.79 -17.12
CA GLU A 20 -4.21 1.78 -17.35
C GLU A 20 -5.06 1.51 -16.11
N LEU A 21 -4.44 1.53 -14.93
CA LEU A 21 -5.11 1.25 -13.65
C LEU A 21 -5.88 2.45 -13.08
N THR A 22 -5.46 3.68 -13.39
CA THR A 22 -6.10 4.90 -12.87
C THR A 22 -7.10 5.49 -13.86
N ASN A 23 -6.93 5.21 -15.15
CA ASN A 23 -7.76 5.71 -16.22
C ASN A 23 -8.07 4.58 -17.22
N PRO A 24 -9.09 3.75 -16.97
CA PRO A 24 -9.44 2.60 -17.81
C PRO A 24 -10.02 2.98 -19.19
N ASN A 25 -9.93 4.24 -19.62
CA ASN A 25 -10.29 4.66 -20.96
C ASN A 25 -9.19 4.27 -21.95
N MET A 26 -9.53 3.58 -23.04
CA MET A 26 -8.58 3.18 -24.09
C MET A 26 -7.82 4.34 -24.77
N ARG A 27 -8.25 5.60 -24.56
CA ARG A 27 -7.62 6.82 -25.11
C ARG A 27 -6.83 7.62 -24.07
N ALA A 28 -6.76 7.14 -22.83
CA ALA A 28 -6.02 7.82 -21.79
C ALA A 28 -4.52 7.61 -21.96
N ASP A 29 -3.76 8.71 -21.98
CA ASP A 29 -2.29 8.72 -21.98
C ASP A 29 -1.71 9.30 -20.68
N ALA A 30 -2.58 9.83 -19.82
CA ALA A 30 -2.22 10.47 -18.56
C ALA A 30 -2.79 9.72 -17.36
N ILE A 31 -1.99 9.68 -16.29
CA ILE A 31 -2.40 9.15 -14.99
C ILE A 31 -3.56 10.00 -14.46
N ASN A 32 -4.58 9.36 -13.91
CA ASN A 32 -5.62 10.07 -13.18
C ASN A 32 -5.18 10.24 -11.73
N ASP A 33 -4.59 11.40 -11.41
CA ASP A 33 -4.06 11.70 -10.07
C ASP A 33 -5.13 11.56 -8.98
N LEU A 34 -6.40 11.89 -9.26
CA LEU A 34 -7.49 11.75 -8.28
C LEU A 34 -7.75 10.27 -7.92
N VAL A 35 -7.70 9.38 -8.90
CA VAL A 35 -7.90 7.94 -8.67
C VAL A 35 -6.69 7.33 -7.98
N ALA A 36 -5.48 7.74 -8.38
CA ALA A 36 -4.24 7.31 -7.75
C ALA A 36 -4.17 7.75 -6.28
N ASP A 37 -4.44 9.02 -6.00
CA ASP A 37 -4.42 9.60 -4.66
C ASP A 37 -5.49 8.97 -3.76
N ALA A 38 -6.71 8.75 -4.28
CA ALA A 38 -7.74 8.05 -3.53
C ALA A 38 -7.33 6.62 -3.13
N ALA A 39 -6.70 5.87 -4.03
CA ALA A 39 -6.23 4.52 -3.70
C ALA A 39 -5.07 4.51 -2.68
N LEU A 40 -4.16 5.49 -2.78
CA LEU A 40 -3.09 5.70 -1.80
C LEU A 40 -3.66 6.09 -0.43
N ALA A 41 -4.69 6.93 -0.39
CA ALA A 41 -5.37 7.34 0.82
C ALA A 41 -6.09 6.17 1.51
N ASP A 42 -6.78 5.31 0.74
CA ASP A 42 -7.41 4.09 1.25
C ASP A 42 -6.37 3.12 1.85
N GLY A 43 -5.29 2.84 1.11
CA GLY A 43 -4.20 1.98 1.58
C GLY A 43 -3.51 2.53 2.83
N GLN A 44 -3.36 3.85 2.91
CA GLN A 44 -2.86 4.51 4.10
C GLN A 44 -3.82 4.38 5.30
N ALA A 45 -5.11 4.69 5.12
CA ALA A 45 -6.09 4.65 6.20
C ALA A 45 -6.16 3.26 6.83
N LEU A 46 -6.05 2.21 6.01
CA LEU A 46 -6.00 0.83 6.50
C LEU A 46 -4.76 0.60 7.35
N VAL A 47 -3.57 0.94 6.85
CA VAL A 47 -2.31 0.80 7.58
C VAL A 47 -2.34 1.59 8.90
N ASP A 48 -2.86 2.81 8.86
CA ASP A 48 -3.02 3.71 10.01
C ASP A 48 -3.91 3.08 11.10
N SER A 49 -4.99 2.41 10.71
CA SER A 49 -5.89 1.69 11.62
C SER A 49 -5.22 0.52 12.36
N TYR A 50 -4.20 -0.10 11.78
CA TYR A 50 -3.45 -1.18 12.43
C TYR A 50 -2.30 -0.65 13.28
N ILE A 51 -1.52 0.30 12.76
CA ILE A 51 -0.38 0.85 13.48
C ILE A 51 -0.80 1.76 14.65
N GLY A 52 -1.92 2.46 14.53
CA GLY A 52 -2.47 3.36 15.54
C GLY A 52 -2.88 2.64 16.84
N GLN A 53 -3.00 1.31 16.83
CA GLN A 53 -3.21 0.51 18.03
C GLN A 53 -1.96 0.43 18.92
N ARG A 54 -0.78 0.74 18.38
CA ARG A 54 0.52 0.56 19.04
C ARG A 54 1.43 1.77 19.00
N VAL A 55 1.27 2.62 18.00
CA VAL A 55 2.08 3.81 17.78
C VAL A 55 1.16 5.02 17.89
N THR A 56 1.63 6.06 18.56
CA THR A 56 0.93 7.34 18.64
C THR A 56 1.08 8.06 17.31
N LEU A 57 -0.05 8.40 16.69
CA LEU A 57 -0.10 9.12 15.42
C LEU A 57 -0.19 10.63 15.67
N PRO A 58 0.46 11.47 14.83
CA PRO A 58 1.21 11.11 13.63
C PRO A 58 2.64 10.61 13.93
N ILE A 59 3.08 9.60 13.20
CA ILE A 59 4.46 9.08 13.31
C ILE A 59 5.42 10.05 12.61
N GLU A 60 6.45 10.53 13.30
CA GLU A 60 7.42 11.48 12.73
C GLU A 60 8.27 10.88 11.61
N THR A 61 8.63 9.59 11.73
CA THR A 61 9.39 8.87 10.70
C THR A 61 8.59 7.67 10.24
N VAL A 62 8.12 7.72 8.99
CA VAL A 62 7.41 6.61 8.35
C VAL A 62 8.45 5.57 7.93
N PRO A 63 8.46 4.35 8.52
CA PRO A 63 9.38 3.31 8.11
C PRO A 63 9.14 2.93 6.66
N HIS A 64 10.21 2.58 5.94
CA HIS A 64 10.12 2.15 4.53
C HIS A 64 9.10 1.01 4.36
N PHE A 65 9.02 0.11 5.33
CA PHE A 65 8.07 -1.00 5.31
C PHE A 65 6.61 -0.56 5.36
N VAL A 66 6.26 0.47 6.16
CA VAL A 66 4.90 1.04 6.21
C VAL A 66 4.53 1.64 4.86
N LYS A 67 5.48 2.36 4.23
CA LYS A 67 5.32 2.86 2.86
C LYS A 67 5.08 1.73 1.87
N THR A 68 5.87 0.66 1.92
CA THR A 68 5.69 -0.52 1.03
C THR A 68 4.31 -1.14 1.22
N LEU A 69 3.86 -1.34 2.46
CA LEU A 69 2.53 -1.91 2.74
C LEU A 69 1.40 -1.01 2.21
N SER A 70 1.46 0.30 2.45
CA SER A 70 0.47 1.23 1.90
C SER A 70 0.45 1.21 0.37
N LEU A 71 1.62 1.07 -0.26
CA LEU A 71 1.73 0.96 -1.72
C LEU A 71 1.09 -0.33 -2.24
N ASP A 72 1.42 -1.47 -1.65
CA ASP A 72 0.89 -2.78 -2.07
C ASP A 72 -0.65 -2.83 -1.93
N LEU A 73 -1.20 -2.24 -0.86
CA LEU A 73 -2.64 -2.07 -0.68
C LEU A 73 -3.25 -1.14 -1.73
N ALA A 74 -2.62 0.00 -2.01
CA ALA A 74 -3.08 0.93 -3.05
C ALA A 74 -3.12 0.27 -4.44
N ILE A 75 -2.12 -0.56 -4.76
CA ILE A 75 -2.08 -1.34 -6.01
C ILE A 75 -3.25 -2.31 -6.07
N TYR A 76 -3.56 -3.00 -4.98
CA TYR A 76 -4.72 -3.87 -4.90
C TYR A 76 -6.03 -3.10 -5.14
N TYR A 77 -6.22 -1.96 -4.49
CA TYR A 77 -7.40 -1.11 -4.69
C TYR A 77 -7.55 -0.61 -6.13
N LEU A 78 -6.45 -0.25 -6.79
CA LEU A 78 -6.46 0.15 -8.19
C LEU A 78 -6.82 -1.03 -9.11
N GLN A 79 -6.27 -2.22 -8.86
CA GLN A 79 -6.54 -3.40 -9.67
C GLN A 79 -7.97 -3.91 -9.52
N THR A 80 -8.53 -3.89 -8.30
CA THR A 80 -9.92 -4.31 -8.07
C THR A 80 -10.92 -3.31 -8.66
N LYS A 81 -10.65 -1.99 -8.59
CA LYS A 81 -11.54 -0.97 -9.17
C LYS A 81 -11.65 -1.02 -10.69
N VAL A 82 -10.59 -1.43 -11.38
CA VAL A 82 -10.59 -1.57 -12.84
C VAL A 82 -11.31 -2.85 -13.32
N GLY A 83 -11.68 -3.76 -12.43
CA GLY A 83 -12.45 -4.96 -12.78
C GLY A 83 -11.69 -5.92 -13.70
N ASN A 84 -10.36 -5.89 -13.67
CA ASN A 84 -9.53 -6.72 -14.54
C ASN A 84 -9.34 -8.12 -13.93
N SER A 85 -10.43 -8.91 -13.91
CA SER A 85 -10.51 -10.26 -13.33
C SER A 85 -9.77 -11.35 -14.09
N ASN A 86 -8.75 -10.99 -14.86
CA ASN A 86 -7.92 -11.94 -15.60
C ASN A 86 -6.50 -11.95 -15.01
N SER A 87 -6.20 -13.00 -14.22
CA SER A 87 -4.87 -13.39 -13.70
C SER A 87 -4.09 -12.41 -12.78
N LYS A 88 -4.27 -11.10 -12.89
CA LYS A 88 -3.58 -10.10 -12.04
C LYS A 88 -4.19 -10.00 -10.63
N GLU A 89 -5.47 -10.30 -10.49
CA GLU A 89 -6.17 -10.37 -9.21
C GLU A 89 -5.46 -11.29 -8.21
N SER A 90 -4.98 -12.48 -8.63
CA SER A 90 -4.30 -13.41 -7.72
C SER A 90 -2.98 -12.86 -7.16
N ALA A 91 -2.25 -12.05 -7.92
CA ALA A 91 -0.99 -11.47 -7.47
C ALA A 91 -1.21 -10.28 -6.51
N ALA A 92 -2.11 -9.35 -6.85
CA ALA A 92 -2.41 -8.23 -5.96
C ALA A 92 -3.21 -8.65 -4.73
N GLN A 93 -4.09 -9.65 -4.84
CA GLN A 93 -4.77 -10.24 -3.69
C GLN A 93 -3.76 -10.90 -2.75
N LYS A 94 -2.72 -11.56 -3.29
CA LYS A 94 -1.63 -12.11 -2.48
C LYS A 94 -0.83 -11.01 -1.79
N LEU A 95 -0.56 -9.89 -2.45
CA LEU A 95 0.08 -8.73 -1.84
C LEU A 95 -0.79 -8.13 -0.72
N TYR A 96 -2.10 -8.02 -0.94
CA TYR A 96 -3.07 -7.59 0.07
C TYR A 96 -3.07 -8.53 1.27
N ASP A 97 -3.22 -9.84 1.07
CA ASP A 97 -3.21 -10.85 2.14
C ASP A 97 -1.90 -10.82 2.95
N ASP A 98 -0.75 -10.72 2.27
CA ASP A 98 0.56 -10.60 2.91
C ASP A 98 0.69 -9.31 3.72
N ALA A 99 0.20 -8.19 3.18
CA ALA A 99 0.20 -6.90 3.86
C ALA A 99 -0.67 -6.93 5.13
N ILE A 100 -1.88 -7.47 5.05
CA ILE A 100 -2.78 -7.63 6.21
C ILE A 100 -2.14 -8.54 7.26
N LYS A 101 -1.57 -9.68 6.87
CA LYS A 101 -0.85 -10.57 7.80
C LYS A 101 0.29 -9.87 8.50
N HIS A 102 1.07 -9.05 7.79
CA HIS A 102 2.14 -8.27 8.40
C HIS A 102 1.63 -7.21 9.37
N LEU A 103 0.56 -6.48 9.01
CA LEU A 103 -0.09 -5.50 9.88
C LEU A 103 -0.70 -6.14 11.13
N GLU A 104 -1.35 -7.31 10.99
CA GLU A 104 -1.87 -8.08 12.11
C GLU A 104 -0.75 -8.56 13.05
N ARG A 105 0.34 -9.11 12.51
CA ARG A 105 1.50 -9.53 13.31
C ARG A 105 2.14 -8.35 14.03
N PHE A 106 2.16 -7.17 13.41
CA PHE A 106 2.61 -5.95 14.06
C PHE A 106 1.66 -5.54 15.19
N ALA A 107 0.36 -5.52 14.95
CA ALA A 107 -0.68 -5.24 15.93
C ALA A 107 -0.73 -6.28 17.08
N LYS A 108 -0.24 -7.50 16.85
CA LYS A 108 -0.03 -8.55 17.88
C LYS A 108 1.35 -8.48 18.55
N GLY A 109 2.33 -7.82 17.94
CA GLY A 109 3.67 -7.60 18.50
C GLY A 109 4.66 -8.70 18.22
N GLU A 110 4.32 -9.56 17.27
CA GLU A 110 5.14 -10.69 16.87
C GLU A 110 6.21 -10.27 15.86
N THR A 111 6.03 -9.13 15.19
CA THR A 111 6.98 -8.56 14.25
C THR A 111 7.18 -7.07 14.50
N SER A 112 8.29 -6.55 14.03
CA SER A 112 8.56 -5.12 14.05
C SER A 112 8.84 -4.64 12.65
N LEU A 113 8.38 -3.43 12.33
CA LEU A 113 8.32 -2.84 10.99
C LEU A 113 9.73 -2.49 10.43
N GLY A 114 10.78 -3.22 10.80
CA GLY A 114 12.17 -2.88 10.50
C GLY A 114 12.73 -1.76 11.37
N LEU A 115 11.94 -1.20 12.30
CA LEU A 115 12.48 -0.49 13.45
C LEU A 115 13.10 -1.56 14.34
N ASN A 116 14.41 -1.47 14.56
CA ASN A 116 15.19 -2.38 15.40
C ASN A 116 14.46 -2.60 16.73
N ILE A 117 13.66 -3.67 16.84
CA ILE A 117 13.36 -4.20 18.16
C ILE A 117 14.65 -4.82 18.62
N ILE A 118 15.27 -4.10 19.53
CA ILE A 118 16.24 -4.66 20.44
C ILE A 118 15.53 -5.88 21.04
N LYS A 119 15.82 -7.07 20.49
CA LYS A 119 15.52 -8.32 21.17
C LYS A 119 16.43 -8.29 22.38
N GLN A 120 15.90 -7.77 23.48
CA GLN A 120 16.52 -7.91 24.79
C GLN A 120 16.62 -9.41 25.06
N GLU A 121 17.86 -9.84 25.26
CA GLU A 121 18.28 -11.20 25.56
C GLU A 121 17.55 -11.78 26.78
N ASN A 122 17.24 -13.07 26.72
CA ASN A 122 17.52 -14.01 27.81
C ASN A 122 17.57 -15.45 27.25
#